data_AF-A0A4R1Q0Y1-F1
#
_entry.id   AF-A0A4R1Q0Y1-F1
#
_cell.length_a   1.000
_cell.length_b   1.000
_cell.length_c   1.000
_cell.angle_alpha   90.00
_cell.angle_beta   90.00
_cell.angle_gamma   90.00
#
_symmetry.space_group_name_H-M   'P 1'
#
loop_
_entity.id
_entity.type
_entity.pdbx_description
1 polymer ?
#
loop_
_entity_poly.entity_id
_entity_poly.type
_entity_poly.pdbx_seq_one_letter_code
_entity_poly.pdbx_strand_id
1 'polypeptide(L)'
;MKVLGLVASPRKLGNSEILVKEMLASLPAEVDKEMIHLPSLNIGDCKACYACLPEEKSCVISDDLPFLLERIKAADAVIIASACYFLGSHTSVKTITDRLIAVMANSREFSGKKCVTATVYGIPGWDGYAREAVMNFARFLHLEVVGDMQVQAASPGEVVEPEVLATARRLAARLLDPAAEPVVTAANDVLACQVCGSSMLQLKPSGQVRCSMCNAAGELQQNGEGYSLVFNTSEHRRFSPEGMAEHGRLLEEVKKSYIASRQDLFRRRKPYEAYQWWVVPEGK
;
A
#
# COMPACT_ATOMS: atom_id res chain seq x y z
N MET A 1 -7.31 -1.35 -23.08
CA MET A 1 -7.17 -1.38 -21.62
C MET A 1 -6.01 -2.30 -21.26
N LYS A 2 -5.13 -1.87 -20.36
CA LYS A 2 -4.00 -2.64 -19.82
C LYS A 2 -4.20 -2.90 -18.33
N VAL A 3 -4.04 -4.15 -17.90
CA VAL A 3 -4.09 -4.55 -16.48
C VAL A 3 -2.77 -5.18 -16.07
N LEU A 4 -2.18 -4.62 -15.01
CA LEU A 4 -0.91 -5.09 -14.46
C LEU A 4 -1.13 -5.84 -13.14
N GLY A 5 -0.71 -7.09 -13.08
CA GLY A 5 -0.66 -7.89 -11.87
C GLY A 5 0.68 -7.77 -11.13
N LEU A 6 0.67 -7.43 -9.85
CA LEU A 6 1.84 -7.35 -8.97
C LEU A 6 1.77 -8.47 -7.93
N VAL A 7 2.76 -9.36 -7.95
CA VAL A 7 2.83 -10.50 -7.02
C VAL A 7 3.93 -10.26 -5.98
N ALA A 8 3.52 -10.04 -4.73
CA ALA A 8 4.38 -9.86 -3.56
C ALA A 8 4.42 -11.13 -2.70
N SER A 9 4.99 -12.20 -3.25
CA SER A 9 5.17 -13.47 -2.54
C SER A 9 6.34 -14.22 -3.15
N PRO A 10 7.27 -14.82 -2.39
CA PRO A 10 8.47 -15.43 -2.95
C PRO A 10 8.20 -16.73 -3.72
N ARG A 11 7.09 -17.42 -3.45
CA ARG A 11 6.77 -18.71 -4.05
C ARG A 11 6.28 -18.54 -5.49
N LYS A 12 6.97 -19.16 -6.44
CA LYS A 12 6.49 -19.35 -7.81
C LYS A 12 5.30 -20.32 -7.81
N LEU A 13 4.26 -20.00 -8.58
CA LEU A 13 2.97 -20.70 -8.57
C LEU A 13 2.40 -20.87 -7.15
N GLY A 14 2.69 -19.93 -6.26
CA GLY A 14 2.07 -19.86 -4.95
C GLY A 14 0.70 -19.20 -4.99
N ASN A 15 0.02 -19.17 -3.85
CA ASN A 15 -1.34 -18.66 -3.72
C ASN A 15 -1.55 -17.24 -4.28
N SER A 16 -0.66 -16.29 -3.95
CA SER A 16 -0.76 -14.92 -4.47
C SER A 16 -0.60 -14.87 -6.00
N GLU A 17 0.31 -15.66 -6.57
CA GLU A 17 0.50 -15.71 -8.03
C GLU A 17 -0.72 -16.31 -8.72
N ILE A 18 -1.27 -17.41 -8.17
CA ILE A 18 -2.46 -18.07 -8.69
C ILE A 18 -3.66 -17.11 -8.68
N LEU A 19 -3.90 -16.38 -7.58
CA LEU A 19 -4.99 -15.41 -7.51
C LEU A 19 -4.85 -14.31 -8.56
N VAL A 20 -3.65 -13.77 -8.78
CA VAL A 20 -3.42 -12.76 -9.82
C VAL A 20 -3.65 -13.34 -11.21
N LYS A 21 -3.17 -14.56 -11.47
CA LYS A 21 -3.39 -15.27 -12.74
C LYS A 21 -4.88 -15.52 -12.99
N GLU A 22 -5.64 -15.98 -11.99
CA GLU A 22 -7.08 -16.19 -12.10
C GLU A 22 -7.81 -14.88 -12.41
N MET A 23 -7.49 -13.81 -11.67
CA MET A 23 -8.06 -12.49 -11.91
C MET A 23 -7.80 -12.03 -13.34
N LEU A 24 -6.55 -12.06 -13.80
CA LEU A 24 -6.19 -11.67 -15.17
C LEU A 24 -6.84 -12.56 -16.23
N ALA A 25 -6.87 -13.87 -16.02
CA ALA A 25 -7.47 -14.83 -16.95
C ALA A 25 -9.00 -14.67 -17.08
N SER A 26 -9.65 -14.14 -16.05
CA SER A 26 -11.09 -13.87 -16.04
C SER A 26 -11.51 -12.60 -16.78
N LEU A 27 -10.55 -11.72 -17.09
CA LEU A 27 -10.79 -10.51 -17.88
C LEU A 27 -10.96 -10.84 -19.37
N PRO A 28 -11.70 -10.02 -20.14
CA PRO A 28 -11.88 -10.21 -21.57
C PRO A 28 -10.56 -10.38 -22.35
N ALA A 29 -10.60 -11.13 -23.45
CA ALA A 29 -9.40 -11.50 -24.20
C ALA A 29 -8.63 -10.28 -24.73
N GLU A 30 -9.33 -9.21 -25.10
CA GLU A 30 -8.80 -7.94 -25.61
C GLU A 30 -8.08 -7.07 -24.57
N VAL A 31 -8.21 -7.38 -23.27
CA VAL A 31 -7.43 -6.71 -22.23
C VAL A 31 -5.97 -7.12 -22.38
N ASP A 32 -5.07 -6.15 -22.46
CA ASP A 32 -3.62 -6.38 -22.40
C ASP A 32 -3.24 -6.70 -20.94
N LYS A 33 -2.63 -7.87 -20.72
CA LYS A 33 -2.41 -8.45 -19.39
C LYS A 33 -0.93 -8.66 -19.15
N GLU A 34 -0.42 -8.13 -18.06
CA GLU A 34 0.97 -8.25 -17.68
C GLU A 34 1.11 -8.62 -16.21
N MET A 35 2.24 -9.22 -15.84
CA MET A 35 2.54 -9.55 -14.45
C MET A 35 3.99 -9.23 -14.10
N ILE A 36 4.20 -8.73 -12.89
CA ILE A 36 5.51 -8.53 -12.29
C ILE A 36 5.57 -9.26 -10.95
N HIS A 37 6.64 -10.04 -10.78
CA HIS A 37 6.95 -10.67 -9.51
C HIS A 37 7.85 -9.72 -8.71
N LEU A 38 7.28 -9.01 -7.74
CA LEU A 38 8.00 -7.97 -6.99
C LEU A 38 9.28 -8.47 -6.29
N PRO A 39 9.32 -9.68 -5.69
CA PRO A 39 10.55 -10.22 -5.10
C PRO A 39 11.68 -10.49 -6.12
N SER A 40 11.40 -10.51 -7.42
CA SER A 40 12.42 -10.69 -8.47
C SER A 40 13.10 -9.39 -8.91
N LEU A 41 12.57 -8.24 -8.48
CA LEU A 41 13.16 -6.94 -8.76
C LEU A 41 14.32 -6.66 -7.81
N ASN A 42 15.41 -6.12 -8.33
CA ASN A 42 16.47 -5.54 -7.52
C ASN A 42 16.05 -4.12 -7.11
N ILE A 43 15.62 -3.95 -5.86
CA ILE A 43 15.22 -2.65 -5.30
C ILE A 43 16.02 -2.40 -4.02
N GLY A 44 16.83 -1.34 -4.01
CA GLY A 44 17.61 -0.95 -2.85
C GLY A 44 16.81 -0.15 -1.81
N ASP A 45 17.37 -0.03 -0.60
CA ASP A 45 16.74 0.74 0.47
C ASP A 45 16.71 2.24 0.17
N CYS A 46 15.66 2.91 0.66
CA CYS A 46 15.54 4.35 0.54
C CYS A 46 16.65 5.06 1.35
N LYS A 47 17.38 5.97 0.70
CA LYS A 47 18.44 6.78 1.33
C LYS A 47 17.93 8.03 2.07
N ALA A 48 16.61 8.25 2.10
CA ALA A 48 15.98 9.46 2.67
C ALA A 48 16.64 10.79 2.23
N CYS A 49 17.14 10.84 0.99
CA CYS A 49 17.91 11.98 0.49
C CYS A 49 17.03 13.09 -0.13
N TYR A 50 15.75 12.81 -0.35
CA TYR A 50 14.78 13.73 -0.96
C TYR A 50 15.18 14.27 -2.35
N ALA A 51 16.07 13.58 -3.06
CA ALA A 51 16.53 13.98 -4.40
C ALA A 51 15.43 13.90 -5.47
N CYS A 52 14.46 12.99 -5.29
CA CYS A 52 13.33 12.73 -6.19
C CYS A 52 12.06 13.55 -5.88
N LEU A 53 12.12 14.50 -4.94
CA LEU A 53 10.97 15.36 -4.65
C LEU A 53 10.64 16.37 -5.75
N PRO A 54 11.61 17.03 -6.42
CA PRO A 54 11.29 17.89 -7.55
C PRO A 54 10.75 17.08 -8.72
N GLU A 55 9.74 17.59 -9.41
CA GLU A 55 9.03 16.93 -10.52
C GLU A 55 9.99 16.48 -11.64
N GLU A 56 11.01 17.28 -11.93
CA GLU A 56 12.01 17.03 -12.96
C GLU A 56 13.14 16.07 -12.55
N LYS A 57 13.09 15.51 -11.34
CA LYS A 57 14.14 14.63 -10.80
C LYS A 57 13.60 13.23 -10.53
N SER A 58 14.41 12.23 -10.85
CA SER A 58 14.16 10.83 -10.52
C SER A 58 14.97 10.38 -9.29
N CYS A 59 14.70 9.16 -8.82
CA CYS A 59 15.49 8.57 -7.75
C CYS A 59 16.96 8.40 -8.18
N VAL A 60 17.90 8.74 -7.29
CA VAL A 60 19.35 8.62 -7.56
C VAL A 60 19.89 7.21 -7.42
N ILE A 61 19.06 6.27 -6.97
CA ILE A 61 19.45 4.87 -6.82
C ILE A 61 19.20 4.19 -8.17
N SER A 62 20.24 3.59 -8.75
CA SER A 62 20.19 2.86 -10.01
C SER A 62 19.75 1.41 -9.74
N ASP A 63 18.47 1.17 -9.80
CA ASP A 63 17.83 -0.13 -9.54
C ASP A 63 16.53 -0.28 -10.36
N ASP A 64 15.73 -1.32 -10.12
CA ASP A 64 14.56 -1.65 -10.95
C ASP A 64 13.30 -0.82 -10.62
N LEU A 65 13.40 0.15 -9.71
CA LEU A 65 12.25 0.98 -9.33
C LEU A 65 11.68 1.78 -10.52
N PRO A 66 12.48 2.44 -11.38
CA PRO A 66 11.96 3.13 -12.55
C PRO A 66 11.19 2.19 -13.49
N PHE A 67 11.70 0.97 -13.71
CA PHE A 67 10.99 -0.04 -14.50
C PHE A 67 9.60 -0.32 -13.92
N LEU A 68 9.51 -0.63 -12.63
CA LEU A 68 8.22 -0.89 -11.97
C LEU A 68 7.25 0.29 -12.11
N LEU A 69 7.71 1.50 -11.82
CA LEU A 69 6.86 2.70 -11.86
C LEU A 69 6.35 2.98 -13.28
N GLU A 70 7.18 2.83 -14.30
CA GLU A 70 6.75 3.01 -15.70
C GLU A 70 5.70 1.97 -16.12
N ARG A 71 5.80 0.72 -15.65
CA ARG A 71 4.75 -0.29 -15.89
C ARG A 71 3.43 0.06 -15.20
N ILE A 72 3.48 0.61 -13.99
CA ILE A 72 2.28 1.05 -13.27
C ILE A 72 1.65 2.26 -13.97
N LYS A 73 2.43 3.24 -14.41
CA LYS A 73 1.95 4.40 -15.17
C LYS A 73 1.25 4.00 -16.47
N ALA A 74 1.82 3.03 -17.19
CA ALA A 74 1.28 2.54 -18.45
C ALA A 74 0.02 1.67 -18.30
N ALA A 75 -0.28 1.17 -17.10
CA ALA A 75 -1.46 0.36 -16.84
C ALA A 75 -2.71 1.23 -16.64
N ASP A 76 -3.89 0.75 -17.04
CA ASP A 76 -5.17 1.39 -16.75
C ASP A 76 -5.75 0.91 -15.41
N ALA A 77 -5.40 -0.31 -15.00
CA ALA A 77 -5.76 -0.89 -13.71
C ALA A 77 -4.67 -1.82 -13.19
N VAL A 78 -4.68 -2.07 -11.87
CA VAL A 78 -3.66 -2.85 -11.16
C VAL A 78 -4.30 -3.92 -10.28
N ILE A 79 -3.69 -5.09 -10.23
CA ILE A 79 -4.02 -6.14 -9.26
C ILE A 79 -2.80 -6.30 -8.36
N ILE A 80 -2.97 -6.32 -7.04
CA ILE A 80 -1.85 -6.53 -6.11
C ILE A 80 -2.17 -7.71 -5.20
N ALA A 81 -1.35 -8.75 -5.23
CA ALA A 81 -1.49 -9.86 -4.28
C ALA A 81 -0.24 -10.04 -3.44
N SER A 82 -0.39 -10.16 -2.12
CA SER A 82 0.71 -10.40 -1.18
C SER A 82 0.46 -11.62 -0.31
N ALA A 83 1.53 -12.32 0.06
CA ALA A 83 1.50 -13.21 1.21
C ALA A 83 1.58 -12.38 2.51
N CYS A 84 0.96 -12.89 3.58
CA CYS A 84 1.16 -12.44 4.96
C CYS A 84 2.34 -13.20 5.56
N TYR A 85 3.36 -12.47 5.99
CA TYR A 85 4.50 -12.99 6.76
C TYR A 85 4.69 -12.14 8.02
N PHE A 86 4.70 -12.80 9.18
CA PHE A 86 4.83 -12.16 10.49
C PHE A 86 3.86 -10.99 10.69
N LEU A 87 2.56 -11.25 10.49
CA LEU A 87 1.46 -10.29 10.67
C LEU A 87 1.47 -9.09 9.69
N GLY A 88 2.40 -9.05 8.72
CA GLY A 88 2.49 -8.00 7.70
C GLY A 88 2.56 -8.58 6.29
N SER A 89 2.57 -7.72 5.28
CA SER A 89 2.80 -8.14 3.89
C SER A 89 4.23 -8.65 3.67
N HIS A 90 4.48 -9.31 2.54
CA HIS A 90 5.85 -9.65 2.13
C HIS A 90 6.75 -8.40 2.07
N THR A 91 8.03 -8.55 2.42
CA THR A 91 9.02 -7.47 2.53
C THR A 91 9.08 -6.57 1.30
N SER A 92 8.93 -7.12 0.09
CA SER A 92 8.95 -6.32 -1.15
C SER A 92 7.93 -5.18 -1.15
N VAL A 93 6.75 -5.37 -0.53
CA VAL A 93 5.75 -4.31 -0.39
C VAL A 93 6.33 -3.13 0.40
N LYS A 94 6.98 -3.40 1.53
CA LYS A 94 7.57 -2.36 2.38
C LYS A 94 8.81 -1.71 1.74
N THR A 95 9.71 -2.51 1.17
CA THR A 95 10.90 -2.01 0.47
C THR A 95 10.53 -1.03 -0.64
N ILE A 96 9.51 -1.33 -1.43
CA ILE A 96 9.02 -0.43 -2.47
C ILE A 96 8.25 0.74 -1.85
N THR A 97 7.40 0.51 -0.84
CA THR A 97 6.64 1.57 -0.14
C THR A 97 7.57 2.68 0.39
N ASP A 98 8.73 2.31 0.97
CA ASP A 98 9.71 3.27 1.49
C ASP A 98 10.33 4.17 0.40
N ARG A 99 10.21 3.77 -0.87
CA ARG A 99 10.70 4.49 -2.03
C ARG A 99 9.60 5.30 -2.74
N LEU A 100 8.33 5.18 -2.35
CA LEU A 100 7.20 5.86 -3.01
C LEU A 100 7.16 7.38 -2.79
N ILE A 101 8.03 7.93 -1.95
CA ILE A 101 8.29 9.38 -1.97
C ILE A 101 8.68 9.88 -3.38
N ALA A 102 9.29 9.02 -4.21
CA ALA A 102 9.63 9.31 -5.60
C ALA A 102 8.40 9.46 -6.52
N VAL A 103 7.22 9.01 -6.09
CA VAL A 103 5.96 9.13 -6.83
C VAL A 103 5.27 10.46 -6.53
N MET A 104 5.53 11.07 -5.37
CA MET A 104 4.78 12.24 -4.88
C MET A 104 4.79 13.42 -5.85
N ALA A 105 5.93 13.70 -6.48
CA ALA A 105 6.09 14.80 -7.44
C ALA A 105 5.24 14.60 -8.71
N ASN A 106 5.04 13.34 -9.11
CA ASN A 106 4.37 12.93 -10.34
C ASN A 106 3.07 12.14 -10.07
N SER A 107 2.45 12.38 -8.91
CA SER A 107 1.29 11.60 -8.41
C SER A 107 0.12 11.51 -9.41
N ARG A 108 -0.05 12.53 -10.27
CA ARG A 108 -1.08 12.57 -11.31
C ARG A 108 -0.93 11.48 -12.37
N GLU A 109 0.30 11.03 -12.67
CA GLU A 109 0.54 9.97 -13.66
C GLU A 109 0.04 8.59 -13.19
N PHE A 110 -0.16 8.44 -11.88
CA PHE A 110 -0.61 7.19 -11.26
C PHE A 110 -2.08 7.22 -10.84
N SER A 111 -2.65 8.43 -10.70
CA SER A 111 -4.01 8.64 -10.18
C SER A 111 -5.10 8.15 -11.14
N GLY A 112 -6.28 7.83 -10.60
CA GLY A 112 -7.47 7.43 -11.38
C GLY A 112 -7.45 6.00 -11.91
N LYS A 113 -6.41 5.22 -11.56
CA LYS A 113 -6.29 3.81 -11.94
C LYS A 113 -6.95 2.94 -10.88
N LYS A 114 -7.88 2.09 -11.30
CA LYS A 114 -8.55 1.13 -10.39
C LYS A 114 -7.59 0.04 -9.94
N CYS A 115 -7.74 -0.39 -8.70
CA CYS A 115 -6.92 -1.41 -8.08
C CYS A 115 -7.77 -2.40 -7.30
N VAL A 116 -7.46 -3.69 -7.42
CA VAL A 116 -7.94 -4.71 -6.48
C VAL A 116 -6.78 -5.38 -5.76
N THR A 117 -7.00 -5.79 -4.52
CA THR A 117 -5.95 -6.38 -3.70
C THR A 117 -6.33 -7.75 -3.16
N ALA A 118 -5.36 -8.64 -3.00
CA ALA A 118 -5.54 -9.95 -2.37
C ALA A 118 -4.44 -10.21 -1.34
N THR A 119 -4.84 -10.60 -0.13
CA THR A 119 -3.91 -10.96 0.94
C THR A 119 -4.10 -12.43 1.31
N VAL A 120 -3.02 -13.20 1.30
CA VAL A 120 -3.07 -14.62 1.66
C VAL A 120 -2.38 -14.85 2.99
N TYR A 121 -3.04 -15.51 3.94
CA TYR A 121 -2.50 -15.83 5.27
C TYR A 121 -2.67 -17.32 5.60
N GLY A 122 -1.86 -17.85 6.52
CA GLY A 122 -1.82 -19.30 6.78
C GLY A 122 -2.70 -19.78 7.93
N ILE A 123 -2.95 -18.93 8.94
CA ILE A 123 -3.59 -19.33 10.20
C ILE A 123 -4.72 -18.33 10.53
N PRO A 124 -5.95 -18.78 10.86
CA PRO A 124 -7.03 -17.89 11.30
C PRO A 124 -6.59 -16.95 12.43
N GLY A 125 -6.85 -15.65 12.25
CA GLY A 125 -6.48 -14.61 13.23
C GLY A 125 -5.01 -14.18 13.21
N TRP A 126 -4.19 -14.71 12.29
CA TRP A 126 -2.79 -14.31 12.09
C TRP A 126 -2.57 -13.51 10.80
N ASP A 127 -3.64 -12.97 10.22
CA ASP A 127 -3.62 -12.02 9.10
C ASP A 127 -3.04 -10.65 9.50
N GLY A 128 -3.14 -10.29 10.79
CA GLY A 128 -2.45 -9.12 11.35
C GLY A 128 -2.87 -7.82 10.68
N TYR A 129 -1.89 -7.03 10.23
CA TYR A 129 -2.08 -5.81 9.45
C TYR A 129 -1.71 -6.00 7.96
N ALA A 130 -1.57 -7.25 7.49
CA ALA A 130 -1.07 -7.52 6.14
C ALA A 130 -1.96 -6.91 5.06
N ARG A 131 -3.29 -6.98 5.22
CA ARG A 131 -4.25 -6.29 4.34
C ARG A 131 -3.99 -4.80 4.30
N GLU A 132 -3.89 -4.16 5.46
CA GLU A 132 -3.66 -2.72 5.57
C GLU A 132 -2.34 -2.32 4.94
N ALA A 133 -1.28 -3.12 5.06
CA ALA A 133 0.01 -2.87 4.41
C ALA A 133 -0.11 -2.86 2.87
N VAL A 134 -0.85 -3.82 2.29
CA VAL A 134 -1.09 -3.89 0.84
C VAL A 134 -1.98 -2.73 0.36
N MET A 135 -3.05 -2.42 1.09
CA MET A 135 -3.92 -1.28 0.77
C MET A 135 -3.15 0.04 0.84
N ASN A 136 -2.26 0.18 1.83
CA ASN A 136 -1.41 1.36 1.96
C ASN A 136 -0.47 1.52 0.78
N PHE A 137 0.16 0.41 0.36
CA PHE A 137 1.03 0.37 -0.80
C PHE A 137 0.28 0.82 -2.06
N ALA A 138 -0.92 0.29 -2.30
CA ALA A 138 -1.76 0.71 -3.42
C ALA A 138 -2.09 2.22 -3.38
N ARG A 139 -2.45 2.74 -2.20
CA ARG A 139 -2.85 4.14 -2.02
C ARG A 139 -1.70 5.13 -2.13
N PHE A 140 -0.50 4.78 -1.68
CA PHE A 140 0.69 5.61 -1.87
C PHE A 140 1.25 5.52 -3.30
N LEU A 141 0.78 4.55 -4.09
CA LEU A 141 0.87 4.58 -5.55
C LEU A 141 -0.27 5.41 -6.19
N HIS A 142 -1.11 6.09 -5.41
CA HIS A 142 -2.29 6.84 -5.86
C HIS A 142 -3.35 6.01 -6.62
N LEU A 143 -3.36 4.69 -6.39
CA LEU A 143 -4.35 3.80 -6.99
C LEU A 143 -5.66 3.81 -6.19
N GLU A 144 -6.77 3.68 -6.92
CA GLU A 144 -8.11 3.61 -6.35
C GLU A 144 -8.46 2.17 -6.00
N VAL A 145 -8.39 1.81 -4.71
CA VAL A 145 -8.71 0.45 -4.27
C VAL A 145 -10.22 0.22 -4.31
N VAL A 146 -10.69 -0.44 -5.37
CA VAL A 146 -12.11 -0.76 -5.61
C VAL A 146 -12.50 -2.17 -5.16
N GLY A 147 -11.56 -2.97 -4.66
CA GLY A 147 -11.88 -4.30 -4.13
C GLY A 147 -10.72 -4.91 -3.35
N ASP A 148 -11.04 -5.68 -2.31
CA ASP A 148 -10.04 -6.50 -1.64
C ASP A 148 -10.60 -7.87 -1.21
N MET A 149 -9.71 -8.84 -1.07
CA MET A 149 -9.99 -10.14 -0.45
C MET A 149 -8.86 -10.57 0.47
N GLN A 150 -9.22 -11.29 1.53
CA GLN A 150 -8.30 -12.05 2.36
C GLN A 150 -8.62 -13.54 2.22
N VAL A 151 -7.60 -14.38 2.07
CA VAL A 151 -7.78 -15.83 1.92
C VAL A 151 -6.86 -16.58 2.86
N GLN A 152 -7.46 -17.49 3.64
CA GLN A 152 -6.69 -18.47 4.39
C GLN A 152 -6.20 -19.56 3.45
N ALA A 153 -4.89 -19.58 3.19
CA ALA A 153 -4.21 -20.61 2.39
C ALA A 153 -2.71 -20.63 2.74
N ALA A 154 -2.31 -21.62 3.53
CA ALA A 154 -0.94 -21.80 4.02
C ALA A 154 -0.03 -22.48 2.98
N SER A 155 -0.54 -23.51 2.30
CA SER A 155 0.23 -24.30 1.33
C SER A 155 0.01 -23.79 -0.10
N PRO A 156 1.02 -23.93 -0.99
CA PRO A 156 0.86 -23.54 -2.39
C PRO A 156 -0.31 -24.28 -3.05
N GLY A 157 -1.21 -23.53 -3.70
CA GLY A 157 -2.35 -24.10 -4.43
C GLY A 157 -3.64 -24.20 -3.62
N GLU A 158 -3.64 -23.98 -2.31
CA GLU A 158 -4.85 -24.02 -1.47
C GLU A 158 -5.90 -22.96 -1.84
N VAL A 159 -5.54 -21.93 -2.61
CA VAL A 159 -6.50 -20.95 -3.15
C VAL A 159 -7.27 -21.45 -4.37
N VAL A 160 -6.95 -22.63 -4.92
CA VAL A 160 -7.62 -23.22 -6.10
C VAL A 160 -8.92 -23.92 -5.66
N GLU A 161 -9.73 -23.19 -4.91
CA GLU A 161 -11.07 -23.61 -4.48
C GLU A 161 -12.12 -22.84 -5.26
N PRO A 162 -13.22 -23.47 -5.72
CA PRO A 162 -14.21 -22.82 -6.59
C PRO A 162 -14.75 -21.49 -6.06
N GLU A 163 -15.05 -21.38 -4.77
CA GLU A 163 -15.55 -20.13 -4.16
C GLU A 163 -14.49 -19.03 -4.07
N VAL A 164 -13.23 -19.39 -3.83
CA VAL A 164 -12.11 -18.45 -3.76
C VAL A 164 -11.84 -17.89 -5.16
N LEU A 165 -11.76 -18.75 -6.17
CA LEU A 165 -11.57 -18.34 -7.56
C LEU A 165 -12.76 -17.51 -8.05
N ALA A 166 -13.99 -17.90 -7.75
CA ALA A 166 -15.18 -17.10 -8.10
C ALA A 166 -15.13 -15.70 -7.48
N THR A 167 -14.66 -15.58 -6.24
CA THR A 167 -14.43 -14.27 -5.58
C THR A 167 -13.36 -13.46 -6.29
N ALA A 168 -12.24 -14.09 -6.66
CA ALA A 168 -11.18 -13.45 -7.42
C ALA A 168 -11.69 -12.89 -8.75
N ARG A 169 -12.48 -13.65 -9.51
CA ARG A 169 -13.09 -13.18 -10.78
C ARG A 169 -14.04 -12.01 -10.56
N ARG A 170 -14.89 -12.05 -9.53
CA ARG A 170 -15.79 -10.94 -9.20
C ARG A 170 -15.02 -9.66 -8.87
N LEU A 171 -13.89 -9.76 -8.16
CA LEU A 171 -13.02 -8.61 -7.92
C LEU A 171 -12.40 -8.09 -9.21
N ALA A 172 -11.87 -8.97 -10.07
CA ALA A 172 -11.29 -8.56 -11.35
C ALA A 172 -12.31 -7.80 -12.22
N ALA A 173 -13.58 -8.23 -12.24
CA ALA A 173 -14.65 -7.55 -12.98
C ALA A 173 -14.86 -6.08 -12.54
N ARG A 174 -14.61 -5.75 -11.26
CA ARG A 174 -14.72 -4.36 -10.75
C ARG A 174 -13.69 -3.42 -11.36
N LEU A 175 -12.58 -3.93 -11.90
CA LEU A 175 -11.60 -3.10 -12.62
C LEU A 175 -12.16 -2.53 -13.92
N LEU A 176 -13.13 -3.22 -14.53
CA LEU A 176 -13.75 -2.82 -15.79
C LEU A 176 -14.95 -1.89 -15.59
N ASP A 177 -15.53 -1.89 -14.40
CA ASP A 177 -16.72 -1.11 -14.08
C ASP A 177 -16.33 0.37 -13.84
N PRO A 178 -16.74 1.33 -14.69
CA PRO A 178 -16.46 2.74 -14.48
C PRO A 178 -17.06 3.27 -13.16
N ALA A 179 -18.16 2.69 -12.68
CA ALA A 179 -18.87 3.10 -11.48
C ALA A 179 -18.43 2.36 -10.20
N ALA A 180 -17.43 1.46 -10.27
CA ALA A 180 -16.97 0.76 -9.08
C ALA A 180 -16.39 1.73 -8.05
N GLU A 181 -17.05 1.82 -6.90
CA GLU A 181 -16.64 2.69 -5.79
C GLU A 181 -15.48 2.11 -4.97
N PRO A 182 -14.68 2.96 -4.29
CA PRO A 182 -13.63 2.52 -3.37
C PRO A 182 -14.14 1.64 -2.23
N VAL A 183 -13.31 0.71 -1.75
CA VAL A 183 -13.65 -0.11 -0.59
C VAL A 183 -13.55 0.71 0.70
N VAL A 184 -14.67 0.80 1.40
CA VAL A 184 -14.78 1.40 2.75
C VAL A 184 -15.18 0.39 3.83
N THR A 185 -15.44 -0.87 3.48
CA THR A 185 -15.83 -1.92 4.43
C THR A 185 -14.62 -2.69 4.94
N ALA A 186 -14.66 -3.07 6.22
CA ALA A 186 -13.69 -3.99 6.78
C ALA A 186 -13.97 -5.42 6.28
N ALA A 187 -12.92 -6.21 6.10
CA ALA A 187 -13.05 -7.65 6.14
C ALA A 187 -13.30 -8.09 7.60
N ASN A 188 -14.09 -9.15 7.82
CA ASN A 188 -14.18 -9.89 9.10
C ASN A 188 -15.04 -9.30 10.24
N ASP A 189 -16.15 -8.61 9.95
CA ASP A 189 -17.09 -8.15 11.00
C ASP A 189 -16.43 -7.27 12.09
N VAL A 190 -15.41 -6.50 11.69
CA VAL A 190 -14.73 -5.52 12.55
C VAL A 190 -15.12 -4.10 12.19
N LEU A 191 -15.06 -3.21 13.18
CA LEU A 191 -15.22 -1.78 12.95
C LEU A 191 -14.02 -1.25 12.13
N ALA A 192 -14.31 -0.54 11.05
CA ALA A 192 -13.29 0.08 10.19
C ALA A 192 -13.52 1.57 10.00
N CYS A 193 -12.47 2.24 9.54
CA CYS A 193 -12.55 3.63 9.13
C CYS A 193 -13.47 3.79 7.92
N GLN A 194 -14.53 4.59 8.05
CA GLN A 194 -15.48 4.88 6.97
C GLN A 194 -14.87 5.68 5.80
N VAL A 195 -13.65 6.20 5.96
CA VAL A 195 -12.94 6.93 4.90
C VAL A 195 -12.02 6.04 4.07
N CYS A 196 -11.39 5.03 4.70
CA CYS A 196 -10.37 4.23 4.02
C CYS A 196 -10.46 2.72 4.29
N GLY A 197 -11.51 2.23 4.95
CA GLY A 197 -11.74 0.80 5.21
C GLY A 197 -10.68 0.12 6.07
N SER A 198 -9.76 0.87 6.70
CA SER A 198 -8.72 0.31 7.58
C SER A 198 -9.31 -0.09 8.94
N SER A 199 -8.95 -1.28 9.42
CA SER A 199 -9.27 -1.76 10.77
C SER A 199 -8.28 -1.26 11.84
N MET A 200 -7.11 -0.73 11.43
CA MET A 200 -6.13 -0.17 12.37
C MET A 200 -6.56 1.22 12.88
N LEU A 201 -7.04 1.23 14.12
CA LEU A 201 -7.61 2.40 14.80
C LEU A 201 -6.91 2.65 16.14
N GLN A 202 -6.77 3.91 16.51
CA GLN A 202 -6.32 4.33 17.83
C GLN A 202 -7.50 4.89 18.60
N LEU A 203 -7.76 4.34 19.78
CA LEU A 203 -8.85 4.75 20.65
C LEU A 203 -8.29 5.55 21.82
N LYS A 204 -8.88 6.70 22.11
CA LYS A 204 -8.60 7.49 23.30
C LYS A 204 -9.55 7.08 24.43
N PRO A 205 -9.17 7.25 25.71
CA PRO A 205 -10.07 7.02 26.84
C PRO A 205 -11.37 7.84 26.78
N SER A 206 -11.38 8.96 26.05
CA SER A 206 -12.57 9.79 25.83
C SER A 206 -13.56 9.23 24.81
N GLY A 207 -13.29 8.08 24.18
CA GLY A 207 -14.09 7.52 23.09
C GLY A 207 -13.74 8.09 21.71
N GLN A 208 -12.84 9.07 21.62
CA GLN A 208 -12.33 9.56 20.32
C GLN A 208 -11.50 8.48 19.64
N VAL A 209 -11.71 8.34 18.34
CA VAL A 209 -11.03 7.38 17.48
C VAL A 209 -10.23 8.10 16.40
N ARG A 210 -9.05 7.59 16.08
CA ARG A 210 -8.22 8.06 14.99
C ARG A 210 -7.81 6.87 14.12
N CYS A 211 -8.05 6.95 12.82
CA CYS A 211 -7.53 5.93 11.90
C CYS A 211 -6.01 6.06 11.76
N SER A 212 -5.27 4.97 11.97
CA SER A 212 -3.80 4.97 11.84
C SER A 212 -3.34 5.17 10.40
N MET A 213 -4.19 4.88 9.42
CA MET A 213 -3.84 4.95 7.99
C MET A 213 -4.10 6.33 7.41
N CYS A 214 -5.37 6.77 7.44
CA CYS A 214 -5.74 8.05 6.86
C CYS A 214 -5.67 9.22 7.84
N ASN A 215 -5.56 8.97 9.16
CA ASN A 215 -5.68 10.00 10.20
C ASN A 215 -7.08 10.63 10.30
N ALA A 216 -8.11 10.03 9.71
CA ALA A 216 -9.49 10.46 9.92
C ALA A 216 -9.84 10.37 11.41
N ALA A 217 -10.46 11.43 11.92
CA ALA A 217 -11.00 11.48 13.26
C ALA A 217 -12.43 10.94 13.25
N GLY A 218 -12.77 10.21 14.31
CA GLY A 218 -14.10 9.70 14.55
C GLY A 218 -14.36 9.51 16.03
N GLU A 219 -15.51 8.94 16.34
CA GLU A 219 -15.97 8.67 17.69
C GLU A 219 -16.54 7.26 17.78
N LEU A 220 -16.21 6.57 18.88
CA LEU A 220 -16.82 5.32 19.25
C LEU A 220 -18.12 5.62 19.98
N GLN A 221 -19.23 5.14 19.44
CA GLN A 221 -20.56 5.30 20.02
C GLN A 221 -21.09 3.94 20.48
N GLN A 222 -21.65 3.90 21.69
CA GLN A 222 -22.32 2.71 22.21
C GLN A 222 -23.78 2.70 21.76
N ASN A 223 -24.20 1.61 21.10
CA ASN A 223 -25.54 1.45 20.56
C ASN A 223 -26.15 0.16 21.13
N GLY A 224 -26.96 0.29 22.19
CA GLY A 224 -27.48 -0.88 22.92
C GLY A 224 -26.35 -1.71 23.54
N GLU A 225 -26.27 -2.99 23.18
CA GLU A 225 -25.22 -3.91 23.62
C GLU A 225 -23.93 -3.82 22.77
N GLY A 226 -23.96 -3.10 21.65
CA GLY A 226 -22.85 -3.03 20.69
C GLY A 226 -22.17 -1.66 20.60
N TYR A 227 -21.26 -1.56 19.64
CA TYR A 227 -20.53 -0.33 19.34
C TYR A 227 -20.57 -0.01 17.84
N SER A 228 -20.52 1.28 17.52
CA SER A 228 -20.36 1.79 16.16
C SER A 228 -19.28 2.86 16.11
N LEU A 229 -18.73 3.09 14.91
CA LEU A 229 -17.84 4.21 14.65
C LEU A 229 -18.53 5.23 13.77
N VAL A 230 -18.37 6.49 14.12
CA VAL A 230 -18.80 7.62 13.31
C VAL A 230 -17.59 8.47 13.00
N PHE A 231 -17.18 8.51 11.73
CA PHE A 231 -16.09 9.37 11.27
C PHE A 231 -16.64 10.65 10.67
N ASN A 232 -15.91 11.75 10.83
CA ASN A 232 -16.11 12.92 9.97
C ASN A 232 -15.50 12.62 8.60
N THR A 233 -16.35 12.30 7.62
CA THR A 233 -15.94 11.89 6.28
C THR A 233 -15.88 13.05 5.27
N SER A 234 -16.69 14.10 5.45
CA SER A 234 -16.92 15.13 4.43
C SER A 234 -15.70 16.01 4.14
N GLU A 235 -14.80 16.17 5.11
CA GLU A 235 -13.62 17.02 4.98
C GLU A 235 -12.31 16.24 4.87
N HIS A 236 -12.34 14.91 5.04
CA HIS A 236 -11.14 14.10 5.11
C HIS A 236 -10.62 13.71 3.72
N ARG A 237 -9.39 14.11 3.42
CA ARG A 237 -8.87 14.00 2.05
C ARG A 237 -7.50 13.32 1.88
N ARG A 238 -6.95 12.61 2.88
CA ARG A 238 -5.54 12.12 2.81
C ARG A 238 -5.18 11.42 1.50
N PHE A 239 -5.99 10.44 1.08
CA PHE A 239 -5.74 9.63 -0.11
C PHE A 239 -6.40 10.17 -1.38
N SER A 240 -7.05 11.33 -1.32
CA SER A 240 -7.55 12.03 -2.51
C SER A 240 -6.40 12.62 -3.34
N PRO A 241 -6.61 12.93 -4.63
CA PRO A 241 -5.66 13.68 -5.44
C PRO A 241 -5.21 14.99 -4.76
N GLU A 242 -6.13 15.74 -4.16
CA GLU A 242 -5.85 17.01 -3.50
C GLU A 242 -4.99 16.83 -2.24
N GLY A 243 -5.31 15.86 -1.39
CA GLY A 243 -4.56 15.58 -0.18
C GLY A 243 -3.16 15.04 -0.47
N MET A 244 -3.01 14.28 -1.55
CA MET A 244 -1.71 13.79 -2.01
C MET A 244 -0.83 14.90 -2.60
N ALA A 245 -1.42 15.81 -3.38
CA ALA A 245 -0.74 17.01 -3.85
C ALA A 245 -0.32 17.92 -2.68
N GLU A 246 -1.18 18.08 -1.67
CA GLU A 246 -0.86 18.79 -0.43
C GLU A 246 0.32 18.15 0.31
N HIS A 247 0.33 16.82 0.45
CA HIS A 247 1.44 16.09 1.06
C HIS A 247 2.76 16.30 0.30
N GLY A 248 2.74 16.27 -1.04
CA GLY A 248 3.90 16.59 -1.87
C GLY A 248 4.48 17.97 -1.58
N ARG A 249 3.62 19.00 -1.51
CA ARG A 249 4.04 20.37 -1.15
C ARG A 249 4.66 20.46 0.25
N LEU A 250 4.05 19.81 1.23
CA LEU A 250 4.58 19.77 2.60
C LEU A 250 5.97 19.11 2.66
N LEU A 251 6.21 18.05 1.87
CA LEU A 251 7.52 17.41 1.78
C LEU A 251 8.59 18.35 1.18
N GLU A 252 8.23 19.15 0.18
CA GLU A 252 9.12 20.18 -0.35
C GLU A 252 9.46 21.26 0.68
N GLU A 253 8.47 21.70 1.47
CA GLU A 253 8.68 22.65 2.57
C GLU A 253 9.62 22.08 3.63
N VAL A 254 9.44 20.81 4.01
CA VAL A 254 10.34 20.09 4.91
C VAL A 254 11.76 20.07 4.36
N LYS A 255 11.93 19.77 3.06
CA LYS A 255 13.26 19.79 2.41
C LYS A 255 13.88 21.19 2.44
N LYS A 256 13.12 22.24 2.12
CA LYS A 256 13.59 23.64 2.17
C LYS A 256 14.01 24.03 3.60
N SER A 257 13.20 23.69 4.60
CA SER A 257 13.49 23.91 6.01
C SER A 257 14.76 23.18 6.48
N TYR A 258 14.94 21.92 6.05
CA TYR A 258 16.17 21.19 6.31
C TYR A 258 17.39 21.88 5.69
N ILE A 259 17.33 22.29 4.42
CA ILE A 259 18.45 22.97 3.75
C ILE A 259 18.84 24.27 4.49
N ALA A 260 17.85 25.05 4.92
CA ALA A 260 18.07 26.28 5.67
C ALA A 260 18.72 26.04 7.04
N SER A 261 18.36 24.95 7.72
CA SER A 261 18.82 24.63 9.09
C SER A 261 19.96 23.62 9.17
N ARG A 262 20.39 23.01 8.05
CA ARG A 262 21.29 21.85 8.04
C ARG A 262 22.62 22.07 8.77
N GLN A 263 23.19 23.28 8.69
CA GLN A 263 24.46 23.59 9.34
C GLN A 263 24.31 23.62 10.87
N ASP A 264 23.22 24.19 11.37
CA ASP A 264 22.91 24.17 12.80
C ASP A 264 22.60 22.75 13.28
N LEU A 265 21.77 22.01 12.53
CA LEU A 265 21.48 20.60 12.82
C LEU A 265 22.75 19.73 12.81
N PHE A 266 23.71 20.00 11.92
CA PHE A 266 25.01 19.34 11.92
C PHE A 266 25.79 19.67 13.21
N ARG A 267 25.88 20.95 13.57
CA ARG A 267 26.55 21.38 14.81
C ARG A 267 25.94 20.73 16.06
N ARG A 268 24.61 20.66 16.15
CA ARG A 268 23.87 20.04 17.26
C ARG A 268 24.06 18.53 17.35
N ARG A 269 24.25 17.85 16.22
CA ARG A 269 24.48 16.39 16.17
C ARG A 269 25.94 16.01 16.40
N LYS A 270 26.90 16.92 16.13
CA LYS A 270 28.34 16.64 16.22
C LYS A 270 28.78 16.02 17.56
N PRO A 271 28.31 16.45 18.74
CA PRO A 271 28.70 15.81 20.00
C PRO A 271 28.35 14.32 20.09
N TYR A 272 27.32 13.87 19.37
CA TYR A 272 26.90 12.47 19.36
C TYR A 272 27.85 11.56 18.57
N GLU A 273 28.75 12.10 17.74
CA GLU A 273 29.78 11.33 17.04
C GLU A 273 30.75 10.65 18.04
N ALA A 274 30.86 11.15 19.26
CA ALA A 274 31.67 10.54 20.31
C ALA A 274 31.08 9.22 20.85
N TYR A 275 29.79 8.94 20.64
CA TYR A 275 29.14 7.73 21.11
C TYR A 275 29.23 6.60 20.07
N GLN A 276 30.27 5.77 20.20
CA GLN A 276 30.55 4.64 19.29
C GLN A 276 30.06 3.30 19.86
N TRP A 277 28.76 3.18 20.16
CA TRP A 277 28.15 1.97 20.73
C TRP A 277 27.65 0.98 19.67
N TRP A 278 28.21 1.02 18.47
CA TRP A 278 27.83 0.14 17.38
C TRP A 278 28.39 -1.26 17.62
N VAL A 279 27.49 -2.25 17.70
CA VAL A 279 27.87 -3.66 17.58
C VAL A 279 27.77 -4.02 16.11
N VAL A 280 28.91 -4.28 15.47
CA VAL A 280 28.99 -4.67 14.06
C VAL A 280 29.27 -6.18 13.93
N PRO A 281 28.68 -6.88 12.94
CA PRO A 281 29.02 -8.27 12.69
C PRO A 281 30.52 -8.44 12.40
N GLU A 282 31.13 -9.53 12.88
CA GLU A 282 32.53 -9.83 12.57
C GLU A 282 32.72 -9.99 11.05
N GLY A 283 33.71 -9.29 10.48
CA GLY A 283 34.08 -9.42 9.07
C GLY A 283 33.30 -8.57 8.06
N LYS A 284 32.59 -7.52 8.50
CA LYS A 284 32.07 -6.45 7.63
C LYS A 284 32.81 -5.14 7.80
#